data_AF-A0A5C7RJ63-F1
#
_entry.id   AF-A0A5C7RJ63-F1
#
_cell.length_a   1.000
_cell.length_b   1.000
_cell.length_c   1.000
_cell.angle_alpha   90.00
_cell.angle_beta   90.00
_cell.angle_gamma   90.00
#
_symmetry.space_group_name_H-M   'P 1'
#
loop_
_entity.id
_entity.type
_entity.pdbx_description
1 polymer ?
#
loop_
_entity_poly.entity_id
_entity_poly.type
_entity_poly.pdbx_seq_one_letter_code
_entity_poly.pdbx_strand_id
1 'polypeptide(L)'
;MAFNKKNKRKIIVNEQEYFWCASGNDGWIGLFIMIEQQGSQKLSCKFEYHQEQTVNEHGFALRNQFVITPHIVRQVILFALQEKQWLPQKNQGVLELGHVDEKIDLKPRYHESSS
;
A
#
# COMPACT_ATOMS: atom_id res chain seq x y z
N MET A 1 1.58 -2.69 -17.19
CA MET A 1 0.57 -1.68 -16.79
C MET A 1 1.26 -0.33 -16.65
N ALA A 2 0.78 0.69 -17.37
CA ALA A 2 1.39 2.03 -17.38
C ALA A 2 0.96 2.83 -16.15
N PHE A 3 1.94 3.45 -15.48
CA PHE A 3 1.75 4.30 -14.32
C PHE A 3 0.98 5.57 -14.74
N ASN A 4 -0.34 5.58 -14.60
CA ASN A 4 -1.15 6.73 -15.00
C ASN A 4 -0.91 7.90 -14.02
N LYS A 5 -0.31 8.99 -14.49
CA LYS A 5 0.08 10.16 -13.69
C LYS A 5 -1.07 10.78 -12.90
N LYS A 6 -2.34 10.57 -13.28
CA LYS A 6 -3.51 11.20 -12.67
C LYS A 6 -3.84 10.74 -11.24
N ASN A 7 -3.34 9.56 -10.80
CA ASN A 7 -3.65 9.00 -9.48
C ASN A 7 -2.41 8.83 -8.57
N LYS A 8 -1.32 9.58 -8.86
CA LYS A 8 -0.09 9.58 -8.06
C LYS A 8 -0.32 10.42 -6.80
N ARG A 9 -0.24 9.79 -5.63
CA ARG A 9 -0.27 10.46 -4.32
C ARG A 9 1.16 10.61 -3.80
N LYS A 10 1.39 11.62 -2.95
CA LYS A 10 2.68 11.93 -2.34
C LYS A 10 2.67 11.61 -0.84
N ILE A 11 3.79 11.16 -0.32
CA ILE A 11 4.03 10.95 1.11
C ILE A 11 5.51 11.20 1.43
N ILE A 12 5.79 11.73 2.61
CA ILE A 12 7.16 11.91 3.11
C ILE A 12 7.39 10.88 4.21
N VAL A 13 8.46 10.09 4.09
CA VAL A 13 8.86 9.09 5.09
C VAL A 13 10.37 9.25 5.30
N ASN A 14 10.80 9.44 6.55
CA ASN A 14 12.19 9.68 6.91
C ASN A 14 12.86 10.78 6.05
N GLU A 15 12.18 11.93 5.91
CA GLU A 15 12.63 13.09 5.12
C GLU A 15 12.77 12.84 3.60
N GLN A 16 12.55 11.61 3.14
CA GLN A 16 12.53 11.26 1.73
C GLN A 16 11.10 11.35 1.18
N GLU A 17 10.98 11.99 0.03
CA GLU A 17 9.74 12.07 -0.72
C GLU A 17 9.51 10.81 -1.53
N TYR A 18 8.32 10.24 -1.37
CA TYR A 18 7.84 9.08 -2.12
C TYR A 18 6.52 9.41 -2.79
N PHE A 19 6.28 8.69 -3.87
CA PHE A 19 5.04 8.70 -4.61
C PHE A 19 4.46 7.31 -4.68
N TRP A 20 3.15 7.23 -4.59
CA TRP A 20 2.46 5.96 -4.60
C TRP A 20 1.16 6.02 -5.38
N CYS A 21 0.73 4.86 -5.86
CA CYS A 21 -0.59 4.67 -6.43
C CYS A 21 -1.11 3.28 -6.06
N ALA A 22 -2.42 3.19 -5.87
CA ALA A 22 -3.12 1.93 -5.65
C ALA A 22 -4.03 1.64 -6.84
N SER A 23 -4.12 0.37 -7.23
CA SER A 23 -5.02 -0.12 -8.28
C SER A 23 -5.68 -1.40 -7.81
N GLY A 24 -7.01 -1.43 -7.81
CA GLY A 24 -7.77 -2.67 -7.63
C GLY A 24 -7.87 -3.47 -8.92
N ASN A 25 -7.87 -4.80 -8.81
CA ASN A 25 -8.32 -5.73 -9.87
C ASN A 25 -9.32 -6.75 -9.27
N ASP A 26 -9.83 -7.72 -10.03
CA ASP A 26 -10.81 -8.75 -9.63
C ASP A 26 -10.31 -9.77 -8.56
N GLY A 27 -9.67 -9.31 -7.49
CA GLY A 27 -9.23 -10.17 -6.38
C GLY A 27 -8.17 -9.58 -5.44
N TRP A 28 -7.47 -8.52 -5.82
CA TRP A 28 -6.47 -7.85 -4.95
C TRP A 28 -6.33 -6.36 -5.25
N ILE A 29 -5.75 -5.63 -4.29
CA ILE A 29 -5.31 -4.26 -4.47
C ILE A 29 -3.79 -4.24 -4.62
N GLY A 30 -3.30 -3.80 -5.77
CA GLY A 30 -1.88 -3.54 -6.00
C GLY A 30 -1.50 -2.15 -5.51
N LEU A 31 -0.40 -2.05 -4.76
CA LEU A 31 0.22 -0.80 -4.35
C LEU A 31 1.62 -0.70 -4.98
N PHE A 32 1.87 0.41 -5.67
CA PHE A 32 3.17 0.74 -6.22
C PHE A 32 3.72 1.99 -5.55
N ILE A 33 4.99 1.97 -5.17
CA ILE A 33 5.71 3.10 -4.56
C ILE A 33 7.01 3.35 -5.32
N MET A 34 7.36 4.62 -5.52
CA MET A 34 8.58 5.04 -6.20
C MET A 34 9.03 6.42 -5.73
N ILE A 35 10.27 6.79 -6.02
CA ILE A 35 10.78 8.15 -5.87
C ILE A 35 10.84 8.84 -7.25
N GLU A 36 10.85 10.18 -7.28
CA GLU A 36 10.99 10.95 -8.51
C GLU A 36 12.47 11.13 -8.87
N GLN A 37 13.12 10.00 -9.15
CA GLN A 37 14.51 9.95 -9.59
C GLN A 37 14.64 8.98 -10.76
N GLN A 38 15.39 9.38 -11.78
CA GLN A 38 15.65 8.51 -12.92
C GLN A 38 16.48 7.30 -12.47
N GLY A 39 16.06 6.09 -12.89
CA GLY A 39 16.71 4.84 -12.49
C GLY A 39 16.37 4.35 -11.09
N SER A 40 15.36 4.94 -10.43
CA SER A 40 14.93 4.49 -9.10
C SER A 40 14.32 3.09 -9.11
N GLN A 41 14.52 2.34 -8.02
CA GLN A 41 13.86 1.07 -7.81
C GLN A 41 12.41 1.31 -7.38
N LYS A 42 11.46 0.70 -8.07
CA LYS A 42 10.05 0.71 -7.67
C LYS A 42 9.82 -0.36 -6.61
N LEU A 43 8.85 -0.13 -5.74
CA LEU A 43 8.33 -1.12 -4.81
C LEU A 43 6.92 -1.50 -5.25
N SER A 44 6.63 -2.80 -5.26
CA SER A 44 5.32 -3.35 -5.62
C SER A 44 4.88 -4.32 -4.53
N CYS A 45 3.64 -4.18 -4.07
CA CYS A 45 3.03 -5.12 -3.13
C CYS A 45 1.54 -5.28 -3.43
N LYS A 46 0.97 -6.34 -2.89
CA LYS A 46 -0.44 -6.69 -3.05
C LYS A 46 -1.08 -6.77 -1.68
N PHE A 47 -2.36 -6.45 -1.67
CA PHE A 47 -3.24 -6.60 -0.53
C PHE A 47 -4.47 -7.40 -0.93
N GLU A 48 -4.94 -8.23 -0.02
CA GLU A 48 -6.24 -8.88 -0.20
C GLU A 48 -7.37 -7.86 -0.07
N TYR A 49 -8.44 -8.08 -0.82
CA TYR A 49 -9.70 -7.43 -0.49
C TYR A 49 -10.21 -8.08 0.78
N HIS A 50 -9.96 -7.46 1.94
CA HIS A 50 -10.70 -7.79 3.15
C HIS A 50 -12.14 -7.30 2.98
N GLN A 51 -12.94 -8.07 2.24
CA GLN A 51 -14.38 -7.88 2.08
C GLN A 51 -15.08 -8.63 3.20
N GLU A 52 -15.71 -7.90 4.13
CA GLU A 52 -16.69 -8.51 5.00
C GLU A 52 -17.98 -8.67 4.19
N GLN A 53 -18.26 -9.92 3.79
CA GLN A 53 -19.56 -10.27 3.22
C GLN A 53 -20.55 -10.43 4.37
N THR A 54 -21.42 -9.46 4.53
CA THR A 54 -22.58 -9.59 5.43
C THR A 54 -23.75 -10.13 4.63
N VAL A 55 -24.25 -11.31 5.01
CA VAL A 55 -25.52 -11.82 4.46
C VAL A 55 -26.66 -11.08 5.15
N ASN A 56 -27.57 -10.49 4.37
CA ASN A 56 -28.83 -9.94 4.85
C ASN A 56 -30.02 -10.62 4.14
N GLU A 57 -31.22 -10.29 4.59
CA GLU A 57 -32.50 -10.85 4.14
C GLU A 57 -32.76 -10.68 2.63
N HIS A 58 -32.00 -9.79 1.97
CA HIS A 58 -32.14 -9.41 0.57
C HIS A 58 -30.91 -9.76 -0.29
N GLY A 59 -29.89 -10.44 0.27
CA GLY A 59 -28.68 -10.84 -0.44
C GLY A 59 -27.38 -10.57 0.32
N PHE A 60 -26.27 -10.42 -0.40
CA PHE A 60 -24.97 -10.09 0.20
C PHE A 60 -24.74 -8.59 0.17
N ALA A 61 -24.44 -7.99 1.31
CA ALA A 61 -23.96 -6.62 1.43
C ALA A 61 -22.45 -6.63 1.65
N LEU A 62 -21.71 -6.01 0.72
CA LEU A 62 -20.28 -5.76 0.85
C LEU A 62 -20.09 -4.62 1.86
N ARG A 63 -19.67 -4.94 3.08
CA ARG A 63 -19.22 -3.94 4.06
C ARG A 63 -17.69 -3.89 4.05
N ASN A 64 -17.16 -2.68 4.25
CA ASN A 64 -15.73 -2.38 4.37
C ASN A 64 -14.92 -2.65 3.09
N GLN A 65 -14.98 -1.72 2.13
CA GLN A 65 -13.98 -1.68 1.07
C GLN A 65 -12.64 -1.31 1.70
N PHE A 66 -11.69 -2.25 1.71
CA PHE A 66 -10.32 -1.97 2.12
C PHE A 66 -9.72 -0.87 1.22
N VAL A 67 -9.25 0.21 1.84
CA VAL A 67 -8.64 1.35 1.13
C VAL A 67 -7.20 1.49 1.58
N ILE A 68 -6.29 1.57 0.61
CA ILE A 68 -4.90 1.90 0.89
C ILE A 68 -4.81 3.35 1.37
N THR A 69 -4.42 3.52 2.64
CA THR A 69 -4.23 4.81 3.29
C THR A 69 -2.76 5.21 3.32
N PRO A 70 -2.43 6.50 3.51
CA PRO A 70 -1.04 6.93 3.72
C PRO A 70 -0.34 6.20 4.89
N HIS A 71 -1.10 5.79 5.91
CA HIS A 71 -0.59 5.02 7.03
C HIS A 71 -0.05 3.64 6.60
N ILE A 72 -0.84 2.91 5.82
CA ILE A 72 -0.43 1.62 5.22
C ILE A 72 0.81 1.81 4.34
N VAL A 73 0.82 2.85 3.50
CA VAL A 73 1.95 3.14 2.61
C VAL A 73 3.23 3.41 3.40
N ARG A 74 3.15 4.19 4.48
CA ARG A 74 4.29 4.45 5.37
C ARG A 74 4.85 3.16 5.96
N GLN A 75 3.98 2.26 6.43
CA GLN A 75 4.42 0.98 6.99
C GLN A 75 5.09 0.09 5.94
N VAL A 76 4.54 0.01 4.73
CA VAL A 76 5.17 -0.74 3.62
C VAL A 76 6.56 -0.19 3.29
N ILE A 77 6.72 1.13 3.24
CA ILE A 77 8.03 1.77 2.99
C ILE A 77 9.02 1.37 4.09
N LEU A 78 8.64 1.51 5.37
CA LEU A 78 9.51 1.18 6.50
C LEU A 78 9.88 -0.31 6.50
N PHE A 79 8.91 -1.19 6.29
CA PHE A 79 9.14 -2.63 6.17
C PHE A 79 10.12 -2.95 5.04
N ALA A 80 9.95 -2.35 3.86
CA ALA A 80 10.86 -2.58 2.73
C ALA A 80 12.28 -2.09 3.01
N LEU A 81 12.43 -0.92 3.66
CA LEU A 81 13.73 -0.36 4.02
C LEU A 81 14.44 -1.22 5.08
N GLN A 82 13.72 -1.66 6.11
CA GLN A 82 14.29 -2.37 7.26
C GLN A 82 14.53 -3.86 6.97
N GLU A 83 13.51 -4.55 6.44
CA GLU A 83 13.51 -6.02 6.35
C GLU A 83 13.94 -6.54 4.97
N LYS A 84 13.83 -5.71 3.92
CA LYS A 84 14.12 -6.12 2.54
C LYS A 84 15.28 -5.36 1.90
N GLN A 85 15.96 -4.53 2.69
CA GLN A 85 17.11 -3.73 2.24
C GLN A 85 16.80 -2.98 0.95
N TRP A 86 15.57 -2.47 0.81
CA TRP A 86 15.16 -1.75 -0.38
C TRP A 86 16.00 -0.48 -0.54
N LEU A 87 16.65 -0.33 -1.69
CA LEU A 87 17.49 0.82 -2.01
C LEU A 87 16.87 1.60 -3.16
N PRO A 88 15.91 2.51 -2.90
CA PRO A 88 15.14 3.21 -3.93
C PRO A 88 16.02 3.99 -4.92
N GLN A 89 17.22 4.41 -4.52
CA GLN A 89 18.13 5.22 -5.34
C GLN A 89 19.15 4.42 -6.15
N LYS A 90 19.37 3.12 -5.87
CA LYS A 90 20.55 2.39 -6.38
C LYS A 90 20.24 1.26 -7.38
N ASN A 91 18.98 0.88 -7.55
CA ASN A 91 18.62 -0.29 -8.36
C ASN A 91 17.63 0.07 -9.47
N GLN A 92 17.93 -0.35 -10.69
CA GLN A 92 16.94 -0.35 -11.77
C GLN A 92 16.07 -1.60 -11.64
N GLY A 93 14.75 -1.41 -11.52
CA GLY A 93 13.79 -2.52 -11.50
C GLY A 93 12.64 -2.33 -10.51
N VAL A 94 11.99 -3.45 -10.18
CA VAL A 94 10.87 -3.52 -9.23
C VAL A 94 11.22 -4.51 -8.13
N LEU A 95 11.14 -4.10 -6.87
CA LEU A 95 11.13 -5.00 -5.73
C LEU A 95 9.68 -5.43 -5.49
N GLU A 96 9.39 -6.71 -5.65
CA GLU A 96 8.07 -7.29 -5.38
C GLU A 96 8.04 -7.88 -3.98
N LEU A 97 7.23 -7.32 -3.08
CA LEU A 97 7.06 -7.82 -1.72
C LEU A 97 6.03 -8.96 -1.61
N GLY A 98 5.23 -9.15 -2.66
CA GLY A 98 4.06 -10.03 -2.62
C GLY A 98 2.98 -9.49 -1.68
N HIS A 99 2.34 -10.40 -0.95
CA HIS A 99 1.35 -10.08 0.08
C HIS A 99 2.04 -9.61 1.36
N VAL A 100 1.57 -8.49 1.89
CA VAL A 100 2.12 -7.83 3.08
C VAL A 100 1.08 -7.63 4.18
N ASP A 101 -0.14 -8.11 3.96
CA ASP A 101 -1.31 -7.97 4.83
C ASP A 101 -1.04 -8.40 6.28
N GLU A 102 -0.28 -9.48 6.46
CA GLU A 102 0.08 -10.02 7.79
C GLU A 102 1.33 -9.37 8.41
N LYS A 103 2.03 -8.51 7.66
CA LYS A 103 3.33 -7.94 8.04
C LYS A 103 3.24 -6.50 8.51
N ILE A 104 2.08 -5.87 8.32
CA ILE A 104 1.81 -4.48 8.68
C ILE A 104 0.43 -4.35 9.31
N ASP A 105 0.20 -3.27 10.06
CA ASP A 105 -1.13 -2.98 10.61
C ASP A 105 -2.01 -2.29 9.55
N LEU A 106 -3.09 -2.95 9.15
CA LEU A 106 -4.02 -2.43 8.15
C LEU A 106 -4.99 -1.38 8.71
N LYS A 107 -5.11 -1.26 10.05
CA LYS A 107 -6.00 -0.31 10.70
C LYS A 107 -5.16 0.78 11.38
N PRO A 108 -5.50 2.07 11.20
CA PRO A 108 -4.91 3.09 12.05
C PRO A 108 -5.36 2.81 13.48
N ARG A 109 -4.42 2.64 14.42
CA ARG A 109 -4.73 2.62 15.86
C ARG A 109 -5.30 3.98 16.23
N TYR A 110 -6.62 4.07 16.33
CA TYR A 110 -7.22 5.11 17.16
C TYR A 110 -6.90 4.71 18.59
N HIS A 111 -6.05 5.49 19.26
CA HIS A 111 -6.04 5.45 20.71
C HIS A 111 -7.44 5.83 21.15
N GLU A 112 -8.21 4.86 21.65
CA GLU A 112 -9.34 5.15 22.51
C GLU A 112 -8.76 5.90 23.71
N SER A 113 -8.88 7.22 23.69
CA SER A 113 -8.70 8.03 24.88
C SER A 113 -9.83 7.65 25.84
N SER A 114 -9.59 6.65 26.69
CA SER A 114 -10.44 6.36 27.83
C SER A 114 -10.55 7.64 28.66
N SER A 115 -11.74 8.23 28.66
CA SER A 115 -12.13 9.31 29.57
C SER A 115 -12.43 8.75 30.95
#